data_AF-A0A967WUT0-F1
#
_entry.id   AF-A0A967WUT0-F1
#
_cell.length_a   1.000
_cell.length_b   1.000
_cell.length_c   1.000
_cell.angle_alpha   90.00
_cell.angle_beta   90.00
_cell.angle_gamma   90.00
#
_symmetry.space_group_name_H-M   'P 1'
#
loop_
_entity.id
_entity.type
_entity.pdbx_description
1 polymer ?
#
loop_
_entity_poly.entity_id
_entity_poly.type
_entity_poly.pdbx_seq_one_letter_code
_entity_poly.pdbx_strand_id
1 'polypeptide(L)'
;LTEMLEVGGVQVIIGGEGRWNELKECSLVVSPYGVSGEATGALGVMGPMRMPYSRAISTVRYVASLLSDLFRDLYGSVEGMTSSEEWE
;
A
#
# COMPACT_ATOMS: atom_id res chain seq x y z
N LEU A 1 -10.10 -1.11 -5.02
CA LEU A 1 -8.68 -1.28 -4.66
C LEU A 1 -7.77 -0.63 -5.69
N THR A 2 -7.96 -0.87 -6.99
CA THR A 2 -7.18 -0.23 -8.07
C THR A 2 -7.22 1.30 -8.03
N GLU A 3 -8.40 1.91 -7.86
CA GLU A 3 -8.52 3.38 -7.68
C GLU A 3 -7.77 3.89 -6.44
N MET A 4 -7.58 3.06 -5.41
CA MET A 4 -6.87 3.48 -4.21
C MET A 4 -5.35 3.54 -4.41
N LEU A 5 -4.83 2.78 -5.36
CA LEU A 5 -3.40 2.77 -5.71
C LEU A 5 -3.01 4.04 -6.48
N GLU A 6 -3.95 4.71 -7.15
CA GLU A 6 -3.70 5.93 -7.92
C GLU A 6 -3.65 7.20 -7.06
N VAL A 7 -4.37 7.25 -5.93
CA VAL A 7 -4.51 8.46 -5.11
C VAL A 7 -3.22 8.84 -4.37
N GLY A 8 -2.31 7.88 -4.17
CA GLY A 8 -1.05 8.11 -3.46
C GLY A 8 -1.25 8.39 -1.97
N GLY A 9 -0.75 7.51 -1.11
CA GLY A 9 -0.77 7.69 0.35
C GLY A 9 -1.94 7.04 1.08
N VAL A 10 -2.06 7.36 2.38
CA VAL A 10 -2.97 6.65 3.30
C VAL A 10 -4.42 7.08 3.10
N GLN A 11 -5.30 6.12 2.88
CA GLN A 11 -6.75 6.29 2.81
C GLN A 11 -7.43 5.64 4.00
N VAL A 12 -8.48 6.30 4.50
CA VAL A 12 -9.35 5.78 5.55
C VAL A 12 -10.74 5.62 4.97
N ILE A 13 -11.24 4.39 4.97
CA ILE A 13 -12.59 4.04 4.55
C ILE A 13 -13.39 3.74 5.82
N ILE A 14 -14.49 4.47 6.02
CA ILE A 14 -15.40 4.27 7.13
C ILE A 14 -16.61 3.50 6.62
N GLY A 15 -16.81 2.29 7.15
CA GLY A 15 -18.00 1.50 6.86
C GLY A 15 -19.25 2.24 7.34
N GLY A 16 -20.20 2.44 6.43
CA GLY A 16 -21.40 3.23 6.68
C GLY A 16 -21.63 4.39 5.72
N GLU A 17 -20.62 4.84 4.98
CA GLU A 17 -20.76 5.88 3.93
C GLU A 17 -21.23 5.34 2.57
N GLY A 18 -21.58 4.04 2.44
CA GLY A 18 -22.06 3.47 1.17
C GLY A 18 -22.20 1.94 1.12
N ARG A 19 -22.00 1.40 -0.10
CA ARG A 19 -22.29 0.05 -0.70
C ARG A 19 -22.19 -1.24 0.15
N TRP A 20 -21.72 -1.19 1.40
CA TRP A 20 -21.42 -2.36 2.22
C TRP A 20 -22.07 -2.23 3.60
N ASN A 21 -23.38 -2.50 3.65
CA ASN A 21 -24.19 -2.43 4.87
C ASN A 21 -23.71 -3.41 5.96
N GLU A 22 -23.10 -4.52 5.55
CA GLU A 22 -22.50 -5.55 6.41
C GLU A 22 -21.19 -5.09 7.08
N LEU A 23 -20.57 -4.03 6.56
CA LEU A 23 -19.33 -3.44 7.08
C LEU A 23 -19.58 -2.16 7.88
N LYS A 24 -20.83 -1.83 8.23
CA LYS A 24 -21.21 -0.60 8.96
C LYS A 24 -20.48 -0.39 10.29
N GLU A 25 -19.96 -1.45 10.88
CA GLU A 25 -19.24 -1.40 12.15
C GLU A 25 -17.71 -1.45 11.99
N CYS A 26 -17.23 -1.49 10.74
CA CYS A 26 -15.83 -1.63 10.42
C CYS A 26 -15.26 -0.36 9.76
N SER A 27 -13.98 -0.12 9.99
CA SER A 27 -13.17 0.86 9.30
C SER A 27 -11.95 0.17 8.69
N LEU A 28 -11.46 0.71 7.57
CA LEU A 28 -10.32 0.19 6.84
C LEU A 28 -9.33 1.33 6.61
N VAL A 29 -8.11 1.19 7.10
CA VAL A 29 -7.00 2.11 6.81
C VAL A 29 -6.07 1.39 5.85
N VAL A 30 -5.84 1.97 4.68
CA VAL A 30 -5.03 1.38 3.61
C VAL A 30 -3.97 2.38 3.15
N SER A 31 -2.79 1.90 2.80
CA SER A 31 -1.75 2.65 2.09
C SER A 31 -1.25 1.81 0.92
N PRO A 32 -1.02 2.41 -0.26
CA PRO A 32 -0.24 1.75 -1.29
C PRO A 32 1.20 1.53 -0.80
N TYR A 33 1.83 0.47 -1.31
CA TYR A 33 3.26 0.19 -1.17
C TYR A 33 3.84 -0.24 -2.52
N GLY A 34 5.15 -0.12 -2.66
CA GLY A 34 5.90 -0.64 -3.80
C GLY A 34 6.54 0.44 -4.68
N VAL A 35 7.08 0.00 -5.81
CA VAL A 35 7.85 0.83 -6.74
C VAL A 35 7.09 0.95 -8.06
N SER A 36 6.98 2.18 -8.56
CA SER A 36 6.29 2.46 -9.82
C SER A 36 6.97 1.72 -10.97
N GLY A 37 6.20 0.97 -11.76
CA GLY A 37 6.70 0.23 -12.92
C GLY A 37 7.08 -1.23 -12.66
N GLU A 38 7.20 -1.66 -11.40
CA GLU A 38 7.62 -3.03 -11.09
C GLU A 38 6.59 -3.78 -10.25
N ALA A 39 6.43 -3.39 -8.99
CA ALA A 39 5.60 -4.10 -8.04
C ALA A 39 4.89 -3.10 -7.13
N THR A 40 3.57 -3.02 -7.28
CA THR A 40 2.69 -2.12 -6.54
C THR A 40 1.54 -2.89 -5.91
N GLY A 41 1.28 -2.63 -4.63
CA GLY A 41 0.19 -3.26 -3.88
C GLY A 41 -0.42 -2.32 -2.85
N ALA A 42 -1.39 -2.81 -2.09
CA ALA A 42 -2.02 -2.08 -1.00
C ALA A 42 -1.89 -2.87 0.32
N LEU A 43 -1.47 -2.19 1.37
CA LEU A 43 -1.43 -2.69 2.73
C LEU A 43 -2.53 -2.00 3.53
N GLY A 44 -3.29 -2.73 4.35
CA GLY A 44 -4.25 -2.09 5.23
C GLY A 44 -4.63 -2.88 6.47
N VAL A 45 -5.23 -2.16 7.42
CA VAL A 45 -5.76 -2.69 8.66
C VAL A 45 -7.27 -2.48 8.67
N MET A 46 -8.01 -3.57 8.88
CA MET A 46 -9.44 -3.55 9.15
C MET A 46 -9.65 -3.59 10.68
N GLY A 47 -10.50 -2.72 11.19
CA GLY A 47 -10.83 -2.67 12.62
C GLY A 47 -12.24 -2.15 12.87
N PRO A 48 -12.69 -2.10 14.14
CA PRO A 48 -13.98 -1.50 14.49
C PRO A 48 -14.00 0.00 14.15
N MET A 49 -15.19 0.56 13.96
CA MET A 49 -15.39 1.97 13.58
C MET A 49 -14.75 2.96 14.57
N ARG A 50 -14.61 2.57 15.85
CA ARG A 50 -13.91 3.33 16.90
C ARG A 50 -12.56 2.69 17.21
N MET A 51 -11.59 2.84 16.31
CA MET A 51 -10.20 2.47 16.55
C MET A 51 -9.32 3.71 16.74
N PRO A 52 -8.12 3.60 17.34
CA PRO A 52 -7.17 4.71 17.41
C PRO A 52 -6.58 5.01 16.02
N TYR A 53 -7.30 5.79 15.21
CA TYR A 53 -6.95 6.09 13.80
C TYR A 53 -5.55 6.66 13.64
N SER A 54 -5.12 7.56 14.52
CA SER A 54 -3.78 8.14 14.49
C SER A 54 -2.69 7.08 14.60
N ARG A 55 -2.88 6.06 15.46
CA ARG A 55 -1.97 4.92 15.55
C ARG A 55 -2.06 4.05 14.30
N ALA A 56 -3.27 3.69 13.88
CA ALA A 56 -3.48 2.82 12.72
C ALA A 56 -2.87 3.41 11.44
N ILE A 57 -3.11 4.70 11.17
CA ILE A 57 -2.54 5.45 10.06
C ILE A 57 -1.01 5.45 10.12
N SER A 58 -0.44 5.73 11.29
CA SER A 58 1.02 5.79 11.47
C SER A 58 1.67 4.43 11.23
N THR A 59 1.09 3.37 11.78
CA THR A 59 1.58 1.99 11.61
C THR A 59 1.48 1.55 10.16
N VAL A 60 0.33 1.72 9.51
CA VAL A 60 0.14 1.32 8.11
C VAL A 60 1.08 2.10 7.20
N ARG A 61 1.25 3.41 7.40
CA ARG A 61 2.20 4.23 6.64
C ARG A 61 3.63 3.73 6.80
N TYR A 62 4.06 3.48 8.03
CA TYR A 62 5.42 3.03 8.31
C TYR A 62 5.71 1.68 7.67
N VAL A 63 4.82 0.70 7.84
CA VAL A 63 4.99 -0.64 7.25
C VAL A 63 4.92 -0.58 5.72
N ALA A 64 4.02 0.22 5.14
CA ALA A 64 3.96 0.40 3.69
C ALA A 64 5.25 1.03 3.14
N SER A 65 5.86 1.98 3.86
CA SER A 65 7.17 2.54 3.50
C SER A 65 8.26 1.46 3.55
N LEU A 66 8.34 0.68 4.62
CA LEU A 66 9.32 -0.39 4.75
C LEU A 66 9.18 -1.45 3.64
N LEU A 67 7.95 -1.82 3.30
CA LEU A 67 7.70 -2.73 2.18
C LEU A 67 8.12 -2.09 0.85
N SER A 68 7.92 -0.79 0.67
CA SER A 68 8.36 -0.09 -0.55
C SER A 68 9.88 -0.07 -0.66
N ASP A 69 10.59 0.14 0.44
CA ASP A 69 12.06 0.13 0.48
C ASP A 69 12.60 -1.29 0.23
N LEU A 70 12.01 -2.31 0.86
CA LEU A 70 12.38 -3.71 0.62
C LEU A 70 12.16 -4.11 -0.84
N PHE A 71 11.03 -3.73 -1.43
CA PHE A 71 10.75 -4.03 -2.83
C PHE A 71 11.73 -3.32 -3.76
N ARG A 72 12.10 -2.07 -3.45
CA ARG A 72 13.14 -1.35 -4.20
C ARG A 72 14.48 -2.09 -4.19
N ASP A 73 14.88 -2.67 -3.05
CA ASP A 73 16.13 -3.42 -2.96
C ASP A 73 16.07 -4.76 -3.71
N LEU A 74 14.94 -5.47 -3.59
CA LEU A 74 14.74 -6.77 -4.22
C LEU A 74 14.61 -6.68 -5.75
N TYR A 75 13.87 -5.69 -6.26
CA TYR A 75 13.65 -5.52 -7.69
C TYR A 75 14.71 -4.63 -8.36
N GLY A 76 15.30 -3.67 -7.65
CA GLY A 76 16.45 -2.90 -8.13
C GLY A 76 17.74 -3.73 -8.37
N SER A 77 17.72 -5.01 -8.01
CA SER A 77 18.77 -5.99 -8.34
C SER A 77 18.62 -6.61 -9.74
N VAL A 78 17.46 -6.49 -10.39
CA VAL A 78 17.16 -7.18 -11.67
C VAL A 78 17.51 -6.33 -12.90
N GLU A 79 17.52 -4.99 -12.79
CA GLU A 79 17.89 -4.10 -13.90
C GLU A 79 19.41 -3.88 -14.07
N GLY A 80 20.24 -4.46 -13.19
CA GLY A 80 21.70 -4.34 -13.24
C GLY A 80 22.43 -5.34 -14.15
N MET A 81 21.74 -6.33 -14.75
CA MET A 81 22.38 -7.44 -15.49
C MET A 81 21.94 -7.58 -16.95
N THR A 82 21.29 -6.56 -17.53
CA THR A 82 20.91 -6.54 -18.96
C THR A 82 21.54 -5.36 -19.71
N SER A 83 22.82 -5.07 -19.46
CA SER A 83 23.61 -4.17 -20.32
C SER A 83 25.10 -4.46 -20.19
N SER A 84 25.52 -5.67 -20.58
CA SER A 84 26.95 -5.93 -20.79
C SER A 84 27.28 -6.96 -21.87
N GLU A 85 26.36 -7.34 -22.75
CA GLU A 85 26.65 -8.32 -23.83
C GLU A 85 26.07 -7.93 -25.20
N GLU A 86 26.17 -6.64 -25.57
CA GLU A 86 25.91 -6.24 -26.95
C GLU A 86 26.92 -5.21 -27.46
N TRP A 87 28.23 -5.40 -27.21
CA TRP A 87 29.30 -4.85 -28.07
C TRP A 87 30.54 -5.76 -28.05
N GLU A 88 30.90 -6.20 -29.26
CA GLU A 88 32.06 -6.98 -29.74
C GLU A 88 32.04 -8.52 -29.64
#